data_AF-A0A4Q2U0K5-F1
#
_entry.id   AF-A0A4Q2U0K5-F1
#
_cell.length_a   1.000
_cell.length_b   1.000
_cell.length_c   1.000
_cell.angle_alpha   90.00
_cell.angle_beta   90.00
_cell.angle_gamma   90.00
#
_symmetry.space_group_name_H-M   'P 1'
#
loop_
_entity.id
_entity.type
_entity.pdbx_description
1 polymer ?
#
loop_
_entity_poly.entity_id
_entity_poly.type
_entity_poly.pdbx_seq_one_letter_code
_entity_poly.pdbx_strand_id
1 'polypeptide(L)'
;FVAPPDVANPEIRPKHLMTFGPYPRAPLPFPSITVASRNDPFGAFEQAEDIANAWGSLLLDAGECGHINAESGHGPWPEGTMVFAQFLARL
;
A
#
# COMPACT_ATOMS: atom_id res chain seq x y z
N PHE A 1 0.70 0.97 -5.67
CA PHE A 1 1.57 0.84 -4.47
C PHE A 1 0.98 -0.22 -3.57
N VAL A 2 1.77 -1.06 -2.91
CA VAL A 2 1.26 -2.18 -2.10
C VAL A 2 1.91 -2.10 -0.72
N ALA A 3 1.09 -2.19 0.33
CA ALA A 3 1.50 -2.14 1.73
C ALA A 3 2.43 -0.95 2.06
N PRO A 4 1.97 0.31 1.86
CA PRO A 4 2.75 1.50 2.22
C PRO A 4 3.06 1.52 3.74
N PRO A 5 4.35 1.49 4.17
CA PRO A 5 4.67 1.66 5.58
C PRO A 5 4.34 3.08 6.08
N ASP A 6 4.05 3.22 7.36
CA ASP A 6 3.93 4.52 8.02
C ASP A 6 5.32 5.13 8.27
N VAL A 7 5.82 5.83 7.26
CA VAL A 7 7.14 6.49 7.28
C VAL A 7 7.20 7.72 8.19
N ALA A 8 6.06 8.23 8.66
CA ALA A 8 6.00 9.37 9.56
C ALA A 8 6.07 8.94 11.03
N ASN A 9 5.74 7.67 11.33
CA ASN A 9 5.83 7.11 12.68
C ASN A 9 7.27 6.71 13.04
N PRO A 10 7.94 7.42 13.97
CA PRO A 10 9.33 7.15 14.34
C PRO A 10 9.54 5.83 15.09
N GLU A 11 8.47 5.21 15.59
CA GLU A 11 8.52 3.94 16.30
C GLU A 11 8.56 2.73 15.36
N ILE A 12 8.19 2.90 14.08
CA ILE A 12 8.24 1.81 13.10
C ILE A 12 9.68 1.28 12.97
N ARG A 13 9.77 -0.05 12.90
CA ARG A 13 11.00 -0.80 12.65
C ARG A 13 10.72 -1.78 11.52
N PRO A 14 11.73 -2.12 10.70
CA PRO A 14 13.09 -1.60 10.70
C PRO A 14 13.18 -0.14 10.18
N LYS A 15 14.17 0.64 10.66
CA LYS A 15 14.28 2.07 10.33
C LYS A 15 14.49 2.38 8.84
N HIS A 16 14.95 1.41 8.05
CA HIS A 16 15.09 1.62 6.61
C HIS A 16 13.73 1.84 5.92
N LEU A 17 12.59 1.45 6.52
CA LEU A 17 11.28 1.76 5.98
C LEU A 17 11.01 3.27 5.89
N MET A 18 11.71 4.09 6.70
CA MET A 18 11.59 5.55 6.64
C MET A 18 12.13 6.14 5.32
N THR A 19 12.95 5.40 4.55
CA THR A 19 13.49 5.91 3.28
C THR A 19 12.47 5.92 2.15
N PHE A 20 11.29 5.33 2.34
CA PHE A 20 10.18 5.44 1.38
C PHE A 20 9.48 6.81 1.45
N GLY A 21 9.72 7.57 2.52
CA GLY A 21 9.12 8.87 2.76
C GLY A 21 10.05 10.06 2.52
N PRO A 22 9.52 11.29 2.66
CA PRO A 22 8.10 11.58 2.84
C PRO A 22 7.31 11.28 1.57
N TYR A 23 6.10 10.76 1.70
CA TYR A 23 5.24 10.52 0.55
C TYR A 23 4.81 11.85 -0.09
N PRO A 24 4.84 11.97 -1.43
CA PRO A 24 4.29 13.15 -2.09
C PRO A 24 2.81 13.28 -1.75
N ARG A 25 2.34 14.50 -1.54
CA ARG A 25 0.95 14.79 -1.15
C ARG A 25 0.11 15.37 -2.28
N ALA A 26 0.71 15.54 -3.45
CA ALA A 26 0.01 15.93 -4.67
C ALA A 26 -0.56 14.70 -5.38
N PRO A 27 -1.66 14.84 -6.13
CA PRO A 27 -2.17 13.78 -6.98
C PRO A 27 -1.12 13.28 -7.96
N LEU A 28 -1.11 11.96 -8.21
CA LEU A 28 -0.21 11.38 -9.21
C LEU A 28 -0.68 11.75 -10.63
N PRO A 29 0.24 11.97 -11.58
CA PRO A 29 -0.12 12.38 -12.94
C PRO A 29 -0.60 11.21 -13.83
N PHE A 30 -0.93 10.07 -13.22
CA PHE A 30 -1.37 8.85 -13.89
C PHE A 30 -2.36 8.07 -13.01
N PRO A 31 -3.24 7.25 -13.60
CA PRO A 31 -4.11 6.36 -12.84
C PRO A 31 -3.29 5.42 -11.95
N SER A 32 -3.74 5.19 -10.72
CA SER A 32 -3.00 4.36 -9.76
C SER A 32 -3.94 3.61 -8.81
N ILE A 33 -3.44 2.50 -8.28
CA ILE A 33 -4.08 1.71 -7.22
C ILE A 33 -3.11 1.59 -6.05
N THR A 34 -3.63 1.69 -4.84
CA THR A 34 -2.96 1.40 -3.58
C THR A 34 -3.65 0.22 -2.93
N VAL A 35 -2.91 -0.84 -2.61
CA VAL A 35 -3.42 -2.01 -1.91
C VAL A 35 -2.87 -1.98 -0.49
N ALA A 36 -3.75 -2.03 0.50
CA ALA A 36 -3.37 -1.93 1.92
C ALA A 36 -4.07 -3.00 2.75
N SER A 37 -3.37 -3.48 3.78
CA SER A 37 -3.87 -4.45 4.74
C SER A 37 -4.26 -3.76 6.04
N ARG A 38 -5.30 -4.27 6.71
CA ARG A 38 -5.79 -3.75 8.00
C ARG A 38 -4.92 -4.10 9.20
N ASN A 39 -4.10 -5.13 9.06
CA ASN A 39 -3.20 -5.60 10.11
C ASN A 39 -1.72 -5.56 9.68
N ASP A 40 -1.36 -4.59 8.84
CA ASP A 40 0.04 -4.35 8.50
C ASP A 40 0.85 -3.91 9.74
N PRO A 41 1.88 -4.65 10.16
CA PRO A 41 2.69 -4.28 11.32
C PRO A 41 3.49 -2.99 11.12
N PHE A 42 3.64 -2.51 9.89
CA PHE A 42 4.45 -1.35 9.56
C PHE A 42 3.63 -0.08 9.30
N GLY A 43 2.30 -0.12 9.42
CA GLY A 43 1.45 1.06 9.27
C GLY A 43 -0.03 0.77 9.49
N ALA A 44 -0.75 1.78 9.99
CA ALA A 44 -2.20 1.69 10.12
C ALA A 44 -2.89 1.82 8.75
N PHE A 45 -4.06 1.19 8.59
CA PHE A 45 -4.81 1.25 7.34
C PHE A 45 -5.20 2.69 6.97
N GLU A 46 -5.56 3.49 7.97
CA GLU A 46 -5.94 4.89 7.83
C GLU A 46 -4.79 5.74 7.26
N GLN A 47 -3.54 5.40 7.60
CA GLN A 47 -2.37 6.07 7.03
C GLN A 47 -2.22 5.75 5.53
N ALA A 48 -2.44 4.49 5.15
CA ALA A 48 -2.44 4.09 3.74
C ALA A 48 -3.58 4.76 2.96
N GLU A 49 -4.77 4.86 3.57
CA GLU A 49 -5.93 5.55 3.01
C GLU A 49 -5.65 7.04 2.79
N ASP A 50 -5.09 7.73 3.78
CA ASP A 50 -4.72 9.13 3.68
C ASP A 50 -3.73 9.41 2.53
N ILE A 51 -2.72 8.55 2.36
CA ILE A 51 -1.76 8.66 1.25
C ILE A 51 -2.44 8.37 -0.10
N ALA A 52 -3.26 7.31 -0.18
CA ALA A 52 -3.98 6.96 -1.39
C ALA A 52 -4.92 8.08 -1.86
N ASN A 53 -5.63 8.70 -0.91
CA ASN A 53 -6.48 9.86 -1.16
C ASN A 53 -5.68 11.06 -1.68
N ALA A 54 -4.53 11.37 -1.07
CA ALA A 54 -3.66 12.45 -1.55
C ALA A 54 -3.17 12.22 -2.98
N TRP A 55 -2.90 10.97 -3.36
CA TRP A 55 -2.49 10.59 -4.71
C TRP A 55 -3.63 10.54 -5.72
N GLY A 56 -4.90 10.59 -5.29
CA GLY A 56 -6.04 10.27 -6.15
C GLY A 56 -6.02 8.80 -6.60
N SER A 57 -5.35 7.94 -5.84
CA SER A 57 -5.22 6.50 -6.10
C SER A 57 -6.48 5.79 -5.62
N LEU A 58 -6.97 4.82 -6.39
CA LEU A 58 -7.97 3.89 -5.87
C LEU A 58 -7.36 3.08 -4.73
N LEU A 59 -8.01 3.05 -3.56
CA LEU A 59 -7.63 2.21 -2.44
C LEU A 59 -8.34 0.86 -2.52
N LEU A 60 -7.57 -0.22 -2.42
CA LEU A 60 -8.08 -1.58 -2.29
C LEU A 60 -7.72 -2.11 -0.91
N ASP A 61 -8.75 -2.48 -0.17
CA ASP A 61 -8.64 -3.14 1.12
C ASP A 61 -8.37 -4.64 0.92
N ALA A 62 -7.18 -5.08 1.33
CA ALA A 62 -6.78 -6.48 1.28
C ALA A 62 -7.31 -7.32 2.45
N GLY A 63 -8.01 -6.71 3.41
CA GLY A 63 -8.39 -7.37 4.65
C GLY A 63 -7.18 -7.54 5.57
N GLU A 64 -7.09 -8.69 6.25
CA GLU A 64 -6.04 -8.99 7.22
C GLU A 64 -4.89 -9.81 6.59
N CYS A 65 -4.09 -9.16 5.75
CA CYS A 65 -3.03 -9.77 4.93
C CYS A 65 -1.59 -9.48 5.41
N GLY A 66 -1.39 -8.93 6.60
CA GLY A 66 -0.07 -8.50 7.08
C GLY A 66 0.56 -7.46 6.16
N HIS A 67 1.88 -7.53 5.93
CA HIS A 67 2.60 -6.59 5.06
C HIS A 67 2.62 -7.00 3.56
N ILE A 68 1.82 -7.98 3.14
CA ILE A 68 1.72 -8.43 1.73
C ILE A 68 3.11 -8.77 1.13
N ASN A 69 3.97 -9.36 1.97
CA ASN A 69 5.30 -9.86 1.63
C ASN A 69 5.34 -11.40 1.74
N ALA A 70 6.49 -12.00 1.42
CA ALA A 70 6.66 -13.46 1.52
C ALA A 70 6.42 -14.01 2.94
N GLU A 71 6.79 -13.26 3.99
CA GLU A 71 6.61 -13.67 5.40
C GLU A 71 5.13 -13.72 5.79
N SER A 72 4.31 -12.84 5.21
CA SER A 72 2.85 -12.84 5.35
C SER A 72 2.13 -13.81 4.41
N GLY A 73 2.85 -14.65 3.66
CA GLY A 73 2.29 -15.66 2.76
C GLY A 73 2.12 -15.23 1.30
N HIS A 74 2.56 -14.01 0.95
CA HIS A 74 2.38 -13.43 -0.38
C HIS A 74 3.62 -13.61 -1.26
N GLY A 75 3.98 -14.88 -1.53
CA GLY A 75 5.02 -15.25 -2.49
C GLY A 75 4.48 -15.15 -3.93
N PRO A 76 4.02 -16.26 -4.55
CA PRO A 76 3.04 -16.16 -5.62
C PRO A 76 1.77 -15.49 -5.08
N TRP A 77 1.30 -14.43 -5.74
CA TRP A 77 0.12 -13.67 -5.32
C TRP A 77 -0.90 -13.55 -6.48
N PRO A 78 -1.71 -14.60 -6.72
CA PRO A 78 -2.72 -14.60 -7.77
C PRO A 78 -3.74 -13.47 -7.64
N GLU A 79 -4.12 -13.13 -6.41
CA GLU A 79 -5.06 -12.04 -6.12
C GLU A 79 -4.48 -10.69 -6.58
N GLY A 80 -3.19 -10.45 -6.33
CA GLY A 80 -2.49 -9.27 -6.85
C GLY A 80 -2.49 -9.21 -8.38
N THR A 81 -2.31 -10.35 -9.04
CA THR A 81 -2.38 -10.44 -10.51
C THR A 81 -3.79 -10.13 -11.03
N MET A 82 -4.81 -10.62 -10.34
CA MET A 82 -6.20 -10.36 -10.67
C MET A 82 -6.56 -8.88 -10.48
N VAL A 83 -6.13 -8.26 -9.38
CA VAL A 83 -6.28 -6.82 -9.15
C VAL A 83 -5.60 -6.01 -10.26
N PHE A 84 -4.38 -6.39 -10.65
CA PHE A 84 -3.68 -5.73 -11.74
C PHE A 84 -4.41 -5.88 -13.08
N ALA A 85 -4.93 -7.06 -13.40
CA ALA A 85 -5.73 -7.27 -14.61
C ALA A 85 -7.02 -6.41 -14.61
N GLN A 86 -7.70 -6.32 -13.46
CA GLN A 86 -8.89 -5.46 -13.31
C GLN A 86 -8.56 -3.97 -13.45
N PHE A 87 -7.39 -3.54 -12.97
CA PHE A 87 -6.91 -2.18 -13.17
C PHE A 87 -6.70 -1.88 -14.66
N LEU A 88 -5.98 -2.75 -15.37
CA LEU A 88 -5.72 -2.59 -16.80
C LEU A 88 -7.00 -2.55 -17.63
N ALA A 89 -8.02 -3.31 -17.25
CA ALA A 89 -9.32 -3.29 -17.93
C ALA A 89 -10.12 -1.98 -17.74
N ARG A 90 -9.69 -1.09 -16.83
CA ARG A 90 -10.34 0.19 -16.50
C ARG A 90 -9.55 1.41 -16.96
N LEU A 91 -8.39 1.21 -17.59
CA LEU A 91 -7.61 2.27 -18.25
C LEU A 91 -8.15 2.54 -19.65
#